data_AF-A0A0Q6GFE3-F1
#
_entry.id   AF-A0A0Q6GFE3-F1
#
_cell.length_a   1.000
_cell.length_b   1.000
_cell.length_c   1.000
_cell.angle_alpha   90.00
_cell.angle_beta   90.00
_cell.angle_gamma   90.00
#
_symmetry.space_group_name_H-M   'P 1'
#
loop_
_entity.id
_entity.type
_entity.pdbx_description
1 polymer ?
#
loop_
_entity_poly.entity_id
_entity_poly.type
_entity_poly.pdbx_seq_one_letter_code
_entity_poly.pdbx_strand_id
1 'polypeptide(L)'
;MSPTVLPVSRRTVLRGVGLSVVGSTLSLSACGTSSSGDDAPEPDPLLAESARARADSVSATAAIAQFPASSDTLTVVSDQRRAHADVLDAEIARLTPPPPTGTTTPTATPEPAPVAAPTLTELAESLSASSRSAADLARTLSGYRAGVLGSVSAACALASSAVSA
;
A
#
# COMPACT_ATOMS: atom_id res chain seq x y z
N MET A 1 -5.75 6.95 -41.65
CA MET A 1 -6.87 7.30 -40.75
C MET A 1 -6.27 7.42 -39.36
N SER A 2 -5.91 8.65 -38.96
CA SER A 2 -5.13 8.89 -37.74
C SER A 2 -6.07 8.99 -36.53
N PRO A 3 -5.79 8.29 -35.42
CA PRO A 3 -6.59 8.48 -34.20
C PRO A 3 -6.21 9.81 -33.55
N THR A 4 -7.17 10.74 -33.53
CA THR A 4 -7.08 11.98 -32.76
C THR A 4 -7.31 11.65 -31.28
N VAL A 5 -6.25 11.62 -30.50
CA VAL A 5 -6.34 11.47 -29.04
C VAL A 5 -6.69 12.83 -28.45
N LEU A 6 -7.89 12.97 -27.88
CA LEU A 6 -8.29 14.18 -27.16
C LEU A 6 -7.60 14.22 -25.79
N PRO A 7 -6.94 15.33 -25.41
CA PRO A 7 -6.31 15.44 -24.10
C PRO A 7 -7.39 15.59 -23.01
N VAL A 8 -7.55 14.56 -22.17
CA VAL A 8 -8.36 14.64 -20.96
C VAL A 8 -7.65 15.57 -19.97
N SER A 9 -8.19 16.78 -19.80
CA SER A 9 -7.74 17.75 -18.81
C SER A 9 -8.12 17.28 -17.41
N ARG A 10 -7.11 16.91 -16.62
CA ARG A 10 -7.21 16.49 -15.21
C ARG A 10 -7.74 17.61 -14.28
N ARG A 11 -7.88 18.83 -14.80
CA ARG A 11 -8.11 20.07 -14.03
C ARG A 11 -9.59 20.41 -13.81
N THR A 12 -10.51 19.63 -14.37
CA THR A 12 -11.95 19.95 -14.37
C THR A 12 -12.78 19.10 -13.39
N VAL A 13 -12.19 18.13 -12.68
CA VAL A 13 -12.96 17.19 -11.84
C VAL A 13 -13.11 17.64 -10.37
N LEU A 14 -12.51 18.75 -9.95
CA LEU A 14 -12.58 19.22 -8.54
C LEU A 14 -13.28 20.58 -8.39
N ARG A 15 -14.50 20.74 -8.93
CA ARG A 15 -15.39 21.85 -8.55
C ARG A 15 -16.86 21.40 -8.46
N GLY A 16 -17.38 21.34 -7.23
CA GLY A 16 -18.78 21.05 -6.86
C GLY A 16 -18.81 19.79 -5.99
N VAL A 17 -19.05 19.83 -4.68
CA VAL A 17 -20.25 20.23 -3.92
C VAL A 17 -19.74 20.67 -2.53
N GLY A 18 -20.08 21.81 -1.92
CA GLY A 18 -21.40 22.30 -1.56
C GLY A 18 -21.53 22.26 -0.03
N LEU A 19 -21.35 23.41 0.61
CA LEU A 19 -21.35 23.67 2.05
C LEU A 19 -22.68 23.30 2.72
N SER A 20 -22.64 22.66 3.90
CA SER A 20 -23.78 22.59 4.82
C SER A 20 -23.27 22.61 6.27
N VAL A 21 -23.48 23.75 6.95
CA VAL A 21 -23.23 23.96 8.38
C VAL A 21 -24.55 23.80 9.14
N VAL A 22 -24.64 22.78 10.00
CA VAL A 22 -25.47 22.65 11.23
C VAL A 22 -24.84 21.43 11.95
N GLY A 23 -24.44 21.35 13.23
CA GLY A 23 -24.79 22.01 14.48
C GLY A 23 -25.00 20.90 15.52
N SER A 24 -24.34 21.02 16.69
CA SER A 24 -24.72 20.45 18.00
C SER A 24 -23.97 19.24 18.59
N THR A 25 -23.53 19.51 19.84
CA THR A 25 -23.35 18.66 21.05
C THR A 25 -22.08 17.83 21.23
N LEU A 26 -21.22 18.39 22.10
CA LEU A 26 -20.23 17.74 22.94
C LEU A 26 -20.88 16.64 23.81
N SER A 27 -20.27 15.46 23.83
CA SER A 27 -20.43 14.47 24.89
C SER A 27 -19.06 13.88 25.23
N LEU A 28 -18.43 14.40 26.30
CA LEU A 28 -17.31 13.70 26.95
C LEU A 28 -17.90 12.59 27.82
N SER A 29 -17.96 11.36 27.28
CA SER A 29 -18.13 10.17 28.10
C SER A 29 -16.75 9.65 28.48
N ALA A 30 -16.25 10.18 29.60
CA ALA A 30 -15.27 9.49 30.42
C ALA A 30 -16.02 8.44 31.25
N CYS A 31 -15.65 7.17 31.10
CA CYS A 31 -15.61 6.15 32.16
C CYS A 31 -15.06 4.85 31.55
N GLY A 32 -13.80 4.57 31.85
CA GLY A 32 -13.13 3.33 31.44
C GLY A 32 -13.43 2.17 32.37
N THR A 33 -13.35 0.96 31.82
CA THR A 33 -12.95 -0.30 32.48
C THR A 33 -12.54 -1.26 31.35
N SER A 34 -11.27 -1.58 31.14
CA SER A 34 -10.71 -2.82 31.69
C SER A 34 -9.18 -2.77 31.73
N SER A 35 -8.67 -3.37 32.79
CA SER A 35 -7.30 -3.38 33.27
C SER A 35 -6.41 -4.40 32.57
N SER A 36 -5.12 -4.08 32.55
CA SER A 36 -3.94 -4.96 32.63
C SER A 36 -3.50 -5.77 31.40
N GLY A 37 -2.34 -5.37 30.87
CA GLY A 37 -1.34 -6.30 30.32
C GLY A 37 -0.76 -5.87 28.98
N ASP A 38 0.46 -5.35 29.00
CA ASP A 38 1.30 -4.95 27.85
C ASP A 38 0.86 -3.63 27.16
N ASP A 39 1.26 -2.49 27.74
CA ASP A 39 1.04 -1.14 27.21
C ASP A 39 2.09 -0.80 26.13
N ALA A 40 2.35 -1.74 25.23
CA ALA A 40 3.11 -1.45 24.02
C ALA A 40 2.18 -0.71 23.06
N PRO A 41 2.61 0.44 22.47
CA PRO A 41 1.84 1.10 21.42
C PRO A 41 1.49 0.10 20.32
N GLU A 42 0.22 0.05 19.92
CA GLU A 42 -0.20 -0.77 18.78
C GLU A 42 0.64 -0.38 17.55
N PRO A 43 1.27 -1.34 16.85
CA PRO A 43 2.13 -1.03 15.72
C PRO A 43 1.34 -0.34 14.62
N ASP A 44 1.97 0.60 13.90
CA ASP A 44 1.30 1.31 12.81
C ASP A 44 0.76 0.32 11.75
N PRO A 45 -0.54 0.33 11.41
CA PRO A 45 -1.13 -0.64 10.50
C PRO A 45 -0.56 -0.58 9.07
N LEU A 46 0.07 0.53 8.66
CA LEU A 46 0.75 0.61 7.36
C LEU A 46 1.98 -0.29 7.27
N LEU A 47 2.55 -0.74 8.41
CA LEU A 47 3.69 -1.66 8.42
C LEU A 47 3.34 -2.98 7.72
N ALA A 48 2.14 -3.51 7.97
CA ALA A 48 1.67 -4.73 7.34
C ALA A 48 1.50 -4.57 5.81
N GLU A 49 0.98 -3.42 5.37
CA GLU A 49 0.82 -3.12 3.94
C GLU A 49 2.17 -2.88 3.24
N SER A 50 3.13 -2.24 3.92
CA SER A 50 4.49 -2.07 3.42
C SER A 50 5.21 -3.41 3.25
N ALA A 51 5.14 -4.27 4.26
CA ALA A 51 5.72 -5.61 4.19
C ALA A 51 5.10 -6.44 3.05
N ARG A 52 3.77 -6.37 2.90
CA ARG A 52 3.06 -7.03 1.79
C ARG A 52 3.49 -6.51 0.43
N ALA A 53 3.65 -5.19 0.29
CA ALA A 53 4.12 -4.59 -0.95
C ALA A 53 5.55 -5.04 -1.33
N ARG A 54 6.43 -5.21 -0.35
CA ARG A 54 7.76 -5.79 -0.59
C ARG A 54 7.69 -7.25 -1.01
N ALA A 55 6.87 -8.04 -0.34
CA ALA A 55 6.66 -9.44 -0.69
C ALA A 55 6.16 -9.57 -2.14
N ASP A 56 5.14 -8.80 -2.53
CA ASP A 56 4.63 -8.78 -3.91
C ASP A 56 5.73 -8.40 -4.93
N SER A 57 6.58 -7.42 -4.60
CA SER A 57 7.72 -7.01 -5.46
C SER A 57 8.72 -8.15 -5.65
N VAL A 58 9.09 -8.84 -4.56
CA VAL A 58 10.00 -10.00 -4.61
C VAL A 58 9.39 -11.15 -5.40
N SER A 59 8.11 -11.47 -5.16
CA SER A 59 7.37 -12.49 -5.89
C SER A 59 7.29 -12.20 -7.40
N ALA A 60 7.02 -10.94 -7.78
CA ALA A 60 7.02 -10.52 -9.18
C ALA A 60 8.42 -10.64 -9.80
N THR A 61 9.48 -10.21 -9.10
CA THR A 61 10.87 -10.38 -9.56
C THR A 61 11.23 -11.85 -9.75
N ALA A 62 10.84 -12.72 -8.82
CA ALA A 62 11.11 -14.15 -8.89
C ALA A 62 10.41 -14.79 -10.11
N ALA A 63 9.19 -14.34 -10.44
CA ALA A 63 8.44 -14.82 -11.59
C ALA A 63 9.07 -14.47 -12.96
N ILE A 64 9.87 -13.39 -13.07
CA ILE A 64 10.48 -12.96 -14.34
C ILE A 64 11.33 -14.08 -14.97
N ALA A 65 12.08 -14.82 -14.15
CA ALA A 65 12.94 -15.90 -14.62
C ALA A 65 12.15 -17.10 -15.19
N GLN A 66 10.93 -17.33 -14.69
CA GLN A 66 10.06 -18.42 -15.14
C GLN A 66 9.21 -18.04 -16.36
N PHE A 67 8.83 -16.76 -16.48
CA PHE A 67 7.87 -16.29 -17.48
C PHE A 67 8.46 -15.14 -18.33
N PRO A 68 9.45 -15.43 -19.20
CA PRO A 68 10.14 -14.40 -19.99
C PRO A 68 9.20 -13.63 -20.94
N ALA A 69 8.13 -14.27 -21.43
CA ALA A 69 7.11 -13.63 -22.25
C ALA A 69 6.33 -12.51 -21.51
N SER A 70 6.29 -12.56 -20.17
CA SER A 70 5.63 -11.58 -19.32
C SER A 70 6.63 -10.66 -18.59
N SER A 71 7.92 -10.73 -18.93
CA SER A 71 9.01 -10.09 -18.19
C SER A 71 8.84 -8.57 -18.06
N ASP A 72 8.43 -7.88 -19.12
CA ASP A 72 8.17 -6.43 -19.08
C ASP A 72 7.03 -6.09 -18.10
N THR A 73 5.90 -6.80 -18.19
CA THR A 73 4.76 -6.64 -17.28
C THR A 73 5.16 -6.92 -15.83
N LEU A 74 5.88 -8.02 -15.58
CA LEU A 74 6.33 -8.41 -14.24
C LEU A 74 7.35 -7.42 -13.65
N THR A 75 8.20 -6.84 -14.50
CA THR A 75 9.13 -5.78 -14.08
C THR A 75 8.36 -4.54 -13.63
N VAL A 76 7.38 -4.10 -14.42
CA VAL A 76 6.52 -2.96 -14.04
C VAL A 76 5.79 -3.23 -12.72
N VAL A 77 5.24 -4.42 -12.54
CA VAL A 77 4.58 -4.81 -11.28
C VAL A 77 5.57 -4.79 -10.12
N SER A 78 6.76 -5.38 -10.28
CA SER A 78 7.79 -5.39 -9.23
C SER A 78 8.18 -3.98 -8.79
N ASP A 79 8.41 -3.08 -9.75
CA ASP A 79 8.81 -1.70 -9.50
C ASP A 79 7.68 -0.89 -8.85
N GLN A 80 6.44 -1.04 -9.32
CA GLN A 80 5.29 -0.40 -8.70
C GLN A 80 5.09 -0.86 -7.26
N ARG A 81 5.21 -2.15 -6.98
CA ARG A 81 5.05 -2.69 -5.61
C ARG A 81 6.18 -2.21 -4.68
N ARG A 82 7.40 -2.08 -5.19
CA ARG A 82 8.50 -1.44 -4.45
C ARG A 82 8.20 0.02 -4.14
N ALA A 83 7.78 0.80 -5.13
CA ALA A 83 7.43 2.21 -4.94
C ALA A 83 6.28 2.40 -3.93
N HIS A 84 5.29 1.51 -3.90
CA HIS A 84 4.26 1.54 -2.87
C HIS A 84 4.82 1.28 -1.47
N ALA A 85 5.72 0.31 -1.29
CA ALA A 85 6.36 0.07 -0.01
C ALA A 85 7.14 1.30 0.47
N ASP A 86 7.89 1.95 -0.43
CA ASP A 86 8.68 3.13 -0.10
C ASP A 86 7.80 4.33 0.32
N VAL A 87 6.67 4.53 -0.35
CA VAL A 87 5.69 5.58 0.02
C VAL A 87 5.05 5.28 1.38
N LEU A 88 4.71 4.03 1.66
CA LEU A 88 4.14 3.62 2.95
C LEU A 88 5.15 3.81 4.09
N ASP A 89 6.40 3.42 3.88
CA ASP A 89 7.48 3.62 4.85
C ASP A 89 7.77 5.09 5.12
N ALA A 90 7.78 5.93 4.07
CA ALA A 90 7.94 7.36 4.24
C ALA A 90 6.83 7.96 5.09
N GLU A 91 5.58 7.49 4.93
CA GLU A 91 4.45 7.93 5.75
C GLU A 91 4.53 7.45 7.20
N ILE A 92 4.98 6.21 7.43
CA ILE A 92 5.24 5.68 8.77
C ILE A 92 6.32 6.51 9.46
N ALA A 93 7.44 6.77 8.80
CA ALA A 93 8.55 7.55 9.34
C ALA A 93 8.16 9.01 9.62
N ARG A 94 7.22 9.59 8.85
CA ARG A 94 6.70 10.95 9.07
C ARG A 94 5.96 11.07 10.41
N LEU A 95 5.25 10.01 10.82
CA LEU A 95 4.45 9.99 12.05
C LEU A 95 5.21 9.47 13.27
N THR A 96 6.28 8.71 13.05
CA THR A 96 7.18 8.22 14.09
C THR A 96 8.61 8.71 13.84
N PRO A 97 8.91 10.00 14.07
CA PRO A 97 10.28 10.50 13.94
C PRO A 97 11.20 9.75 14.90
N PRO A 98 12.42 9.37 14.48
CA PRO A 98 13.37 8.75 15.39
C PRO A 98 13.75 9.73 16.51
N PRO A 99 13.98 9.25 17.74
CA PRO A 99 14.44 10.10 18.83
C PRO A 99 15.78 10.78 18.44
N PRO A 100 16.00 12.04 18.84
CA PRO A 100 17.28 12.71 18.62
C PRO A 100 18.35 11.95 19.42
N THR A 101 19.34 11.39 18.73
CA THR A 101 20.41 10.52 19.23
C THR A 101 20.04 9.04 19.36
N GLY A 102 20.49 8.26 18.39
CA GLY A 102 20.46 6.80 18.40
C GLY A 102 21.25 6.28 17.22
N THR A 103 22.52 5.94 17.44
CA THR A 103 23.35 5.26 16.45
C THR A 103 22.69 3.92 16.12
N THR A 104 22.13 3.79 14.91
CA THR A 104 21.63 2.51 14.41
C THR A 104 22.83 1.63 14.06
N THR A 105 23.12 0.64 14.91
CA THR A 105 24.05 -0.43 14.55
C THR A 105 23.47 -1.19 13.36
N PRO A 106 24.20 -1.35 12.24
CA PRO A 106 23.70 -2.15 11.12
C PRO A 106 23.61 -3.61 11.56
N THR A 107 22.38 -4.11 11.71
CA THR A 107 22.13 -5.54 11.87
C THR A 107 22.43 -6.22 10.54
N ALA A 108 23.35 -7.20 10.57
CA ALA A 108 23.61 -8.05 9.41
C ALA A 108 22.30 -8.75 9.03
N THR A 109 21.79 -8.45 7.83
CA THR A 109 20.62 -9.12 7.27
C THR A 109 21.05 -10.51 6.82
N PRO A 110 20.43 -11.59 7.32
CA PRO A 110 20.69 -12.94 6.82
C PRO A 110 20.44 -12.98 5.31
N GLU A 111 21.27 -13.72 4.57
CA GLU A 111 21.04 -13.94 3.14
C GLU A 111 19.64 -14.54 2.94
N PRO A 112 18.77 -13.93 2.12
CA PRO A 112 17.43 -14.43 1.93
C PRO A 112 17.50 -15.80 1.27
N ALA A 113 16.87 -16.79 1.90
CA ALA A 113 16.70 -18.11 1.30
C ALA A 113 16.00 -17.96 -0.07
N PRO A 114 16.33 -18.81 -1.06
CA PRO A 114 15.72 -18.73 -2.38
C PRO A 114 14.20 -18.87 -2.27
N VAL A 115 13.48 -17.81 -2.67
CA VAL A 115 12.02 -17.82 -2.75
C VAL A 115 11.65 -18.63 -3.98
N ALA A 116 10.86 -19.69 -3.80
CA ALA A 116 10.28 -20.40 -4.93
C ALA A 116 9.43 -19.43 -5.73
N ALA A 117 9.73 -19.26 -7.01
CA ALA A 117 9.02 -18.31 -7.83
C ALA A 117 7.57 -18.79 -8.07
N PRO A 118 6.57 -17.90 -7.84
CA PRO A 118 5.16 -18.26 -7.92
C PRO A 118 4.73 -18.45 -9.38
N THR A 119 3.62 -19.16 -9.58
CA THR A 119 2.89 -19.13 -10.85
C THR A 119 2.26 -17.75 -11.08
N LEU A 120 1.95 -17.41 -12.34
CA LEU A 120 1.25 -16.15 -12.66
C LEU A 120 -0.13 -16.07 -11.98
N THR A 121 -0.83 -17.20 -11.83
CA THR A 121 -2.12 -17.25 -11.13
C THR A 121 -1.97 -16.92 -9.65
N GLU A 122 -1.00 -17.54 -8.95
CA GLU A 122 -0.73 -17.24 -7.54
C GLU A 122 -0.32 -15.78 -7.33
N LEU A 123 0.49 -15.22 -8.25
CA LEU A 123 0.85 -13.81 -8.21
C LEU A 123 -0.35 -12.89 -8.44
N ALA A 124 -1.23 -13.20 -9.40
CA ALA A 124 -2.46 -12.43 -9.62
C ALA A 124 -3.40 -12.48 -8.41
N GLU A 125 -3.52 -13.63 -7.76
CA GLU A 125 -4.31 -13.80 -6.54
C GLU A 125 -3.71 -13.02 -5.36
N SER A 126 -2.38 -13.04 -5.19
CA SER A 126 -1.72 -12.27 -4.13
C SER A 126 -1.94 -10.77 -4.31
N LEU A 127 -1.80 -10.26 -5.54
CA LEU A 127 -2.05 -8.86 -5.88
C LEU A 127 -3.52 -8.47 -5.66
N SER A 128 -4.46 -9.36 -5.98
CA SER A 128 -5.89 -9.17 -5.67
C SER A 128 -6.16 -9.12 -4.15
N ALA A 129 -5.47 -9.96 -3.37
CA ALA A 129 -5.55 -9.92 -1.91
C ALA A 129 -4.94 -8.63 -1.34
N SER A 130 -3.80 -8.16 -1.87
CA SER A 130 -3.21 -6.86 -1.55
C SER A 130 -4.15 -5.71 -1.88
N SER A 131 -4.84 -5.76 -3.01
CA SER A 131 -5.84 -4.75 -3.39
C SER A 131 -6.96 -4.63 -2.36
N ARG A 132 -7.53 -5.77 -1.96
CA ARG A 132 -8.62 -5.81 -0.97
C ARG A 132 -8.16 -5.34 0.41
N SER A 133 -6.99 -5.81 0.87
CA SER A 133 -6.39 -5.40 2.14
C SER A 133 -6.20 -3.89 2.23
N ALA A 134 -5.62 -3.29 1.20
CA ALA A 134 -5.42 -1.84 1.13
C ALA A 134 -6.75 -1.08 1.09
N ALA A 135 -7.76 -1.56 0.34
CA ALA A 135 -9.10 -0.95 0.33
C ALA A 135 -9.77 -1.02 1.70
N ASP A 136 -9.66 -2.15 2.39
CA ASP A 136 -10.24 -2.35 3.71
C ASP A 136 -9.60 -1.42 4.74
N LEU A 137 -8.28 -1.29 4.72
CA LEU A 137 -7.57 -0.36 5.59
C LEU A 137 -7.82 1.11 5.22
N ALA A 138 -7.97 1.44 3.94
CA ALA A 138 -8.29 2.79 3.51
C ALA A 138 -9.63 3.29 4.12
N ARG A 139 -10.59 2.38 4.34
CA ARG A 139 -11.90 2.70 4.94
C ARG A 139 -11.83 2.99 6.44
N THR A 140 -10.77 2.57 7.13
CA THR A 140 -10.59 2.81 8.58
C THR A 140 -9.71 4.01 8.88
N LEU A 141 -9.00 4.53 7.87
CA LEU A 141 -8.11 5.69 7.98
C LEU A 141 -8.74 6.94 7.33
N SER A 142 -8.07 8.07 7.45
CA SER A 142 -8.51 9.34 6.85
C SER A 142 -7.35 10.12 6.21
N GLY A 143 -7.70 11.14 5.43
CA GLY A 143 -6.73 12.05 4.82
C GLY A 143 -5.75 11.36 3.88
N TYR A 144 -4.47 11.74 3.99
CA TYR A 144 -3.41 11.25 3.11
C TYR A 144 -3.25 9.71 3.16
N ARG A 145 -3.32 9.10 4.35
CA ARG A 145 -3.18 7.64 4.52
C ARG A 145 -4.28 6.86 3.82
N ALA A 146 -5.53 7.30 3.95
CA ALA A 146 -6.65 6.68 3.22
C ALA A 146 -6.49 6.85 1.69
N GLY A 147 -6.07 8.05 1.25
CA GLY A 147 -5.83 8.33 -0.17
C GLY A 147 -4.74 7.45 -0.78
N VAL A 148 -3.62 7.28 -0.08
CA VAL A 148 -2.50 6.46 -0.57
C VAL A 148 -2.90 4.99 -0.65
N LEU A 149 -3.60 4.45 0.36
CA LEU A 149 -4.09 3.08 0.35
C LEU A 149 -5.16 2.83 -0.71
N GLY A 150 -6.04 3.81 -0.97
CA GLY A 150 -6.97 3.74 -2.09
C GLY A 150 -6.26 3.65 -3.45
N SER A 151 -5.20 4.45 -3.64
CA SER A 151 -4.36 4.36 -4.84
C SER A 151 -3.62 3.02 -4.96
N VAL A 152 -3.08 2.51 -3.85
CA VAL A 152 -2.43 1.19 -3.80
C VAL A 152 -3.44 0.09 -4.16
N SER A 153 -4.65 0.16 -3.62
CA SER A 153 -5.71 -0.81 -3.91
C SER A 153 -6.04 -0.87 -5.41
N ALA A 154 -6.24 0.30 -6.03
CA ALA A 154 -6.54 0.40 -7.45
C ALA A 154 -5.37 -0.12 -8.31
N ALA A 155 -4.14 0.26 -7.99
CA ALA A 155 -2.95 -0.20 -8.70
C ALA A 155 -2.78 -1.73 -8.62
N CYS A 156 -3.01 -2.33 -7.44
CA CYS A 156 -2.93 -3.77 -7.25
C CYS A 156 -4.02 -4.54 -8.01
N ALA A 157 -5.24 -3.99 -8.10
CA ALA A 157 -6.31 -4.58 -8.90
C ALA A 157 -5.98 -4.55 -10.41
N LEU A 158 -5.38 -3.47 -10.90
CA LEU A 158 -4.90 -3.39 -12.28
C LEU A 158 -3.74 -4.36 -12.51
N ALA A 159 -2.80 -4.45 -11.58
CA ALA A 159 -1.67 -5.38 -11.66
C ALA A 159 -2.14 -6.84 -11.69
N SER A 160 -3.11 -7.24 -10.86
CA SER A 160 -3.65 -8.61 -10.90
C SER A 160 -4.29 -8.94 -12.24
N SER A 161 -5.04 -7.99 -12.82
CA SER A 161 -5.62 -8.16 -14.15
C SER A 161 -4.57 -8.23 -15.26
N ALA A 162 -3.48 -7.47 -15.16
CA ALA A 162 -2.42 -7.46 -16.16
C ALA A 162 -1.56 -8.73 -16.12
N VAL A 163 -1.38 -9.34 -14.94
CA VAL A 163 -0.63 -10.60 -14.78
C VAL A 163 -1.43 -11.82 -15.25
N SER A 164 -2.76 -11.75 -15.21
CA SER A 164 -3.66 -12.84 -15.59
C SER A 164 -4.24 -12.72 -17.01
N ALA A 165 -3.86 -11.68 -17.76
CA ALA A 165 -4.24 -11.47 -19.15
C ALA A 165 -3.34 -12.26 -20.12
#